data_AF-A0A1V4R3V6-F1
#
_entry.id   AF-A0A1V4R3V6-F1
#
_cell.length_a   1.000
_cell.length_b   1.000
_cell.length_c   1.000
_cell.angle_alpha   90.00
_cell.angle_beta   90.00
_cell.angle_gamma   90.00
#
_symmetry.space_group_name_H-M   'P 1'
#
loop_
_entity.id
_entity.type
_entity.pdbx_description
1 polymer ?
#
loop_
_entity_poly.entity_id
_entity_poly.type
_entity_poly.pdbx_seq_one_letter_code
_entity_poly.pdbx_strand_id
1 'polypeptide(L)'
;LRKERDVRFWAWTAFLFFLLSLGPVLWIGGRANFTFKNLSVVFPMPFILASYIPFINSVRSTPRYAIMVVFALAILSAYGIHYIRTAYLSVRASNKLQIAILSVLSLWMGAEYFRPIPPLYTRDVVGEISEFYQVIQEDKSDCTVLEVPVYRLNWRTTYPQMVHHKPILGGHGERIPAKYQWDYFDRIPIIDALSFPGALIPNTDIESVRNRLSPTSDLIMSFFKIKYLVVHKDVLRRDPVANYHLEPEGLEKLDRFIREIVGARRIYEDEDISGYILDKKLPPWNNRLEINKDDKVVLTIAYPEPGKKP
;
A
#
# COMPACT_ATOMS: atom_id res chain seq x y z
N LEU A 1 18.60 -30.95 -28.82
CA LEU A 1 17.49 -30.25 -28.14
C LEU A 1 16.42 -31.19 -27.57
N ARG A 2 15.39 -31.64 -28.31
CA ARG A 2 14.21 -32.32 -27.69
C ARG A 2 14.48 -33.67 -27.00
N LYS A 3 15.62 -34.31 -27.30
CA LYS A 3 16.07 -35.58 -26.69
C LYS A 3 16.88 -35.40 -25.40
N GLU A 4 17.33 -34.19 -25.08
CA GLU A 4 18.12 -33.93 -23.88
C GLU A 4 17.20 -33.87 -22.66
N ARG A 5 17.53 -34.67 -21.64
CA ARG A 5 16.76 -34.79 -20.40
C ARG A 5 16.58 -33.44 -19.72
N ASP A 6 17.61 -32.60 -19.76
CA ASP A 6 17.63 -31.31 -19.08
C ASP A 6 16.70 -30.30 -19.77
N VAL A 7 16.67 -30.27 -21.11
CA VAL A 7 15.74 -29.43 -21.87
C VAL A 7 14.30 -29.81 -21.57
N ARG A 8 14.00 -31.13 -21.47
CA ARG A 8 12.67 -31.61 -21.09
C ARG A 8 12.31 -31.22 -19.66
N PHE A 9 13.24 -31.35 -18.73
CA PHE A 9 13.04 -30.97 -17.34
C PHE A 9 12.65 -29.49 -17.23
N TRP A 10 13.45 -28.59 -17.83
CA TRP A 10 13.18 -27.15 -17.79
C TRP A 10 11.91 -26.77 -18.54
N ALA A 11 11.57 -27.44 -19.64
CA ALA A 11 10.30 -27.23 -20.34
C ALA A 11 9.09 -27.62 -19.49
N TRP A 12 9.16 -28.75 -18.79
CA TRP A 12 8.10 -29.17 -17.87
C TRP A 12 7.99 -28.23 -16.66
N THR A 13 9.12 -27.79 -16.10
CA THR A 13 9.15 -26.79 -15.03
C THR A 13 8.49 -25.48 -15.50
N ALA A 14 8.88 -24.94 -16.66
CA ALA A 14 8.27 -23.74 -17.22
C ALA A 14 6.76 -23.91 -17.38
N PHE A 15 6.32 -25.03 -17.93
CA PHE A 15 4.90 -25.34 -18.15
C PHE A 15 4.12 -25.44 -16.83
N LEU A 16 4.62 -26.18 -15.85
CA LEU A 16 3.97 -26.35 -14.55
C LEU A 16 3.82 -25.02 -13.81
N PHE A 17 4.91 -24.25 -13.72
CA PHE A 17 4.88 -22.95 -13.06
C PHE A 17 4.05 -21.93 -13.82
N PHE A 18 3.98 -22.04 -15.15
CA PHE A 18 3.10 -21.22 -15.97
C PHE A 18 1.62 -21.49 -15.63
N LEU A 19 1.22 -22.76 -15.53
CA LEU A 19 -0.13 -23.13 -15.12
C LEU A 19 -0.47 -22.64 -13.70
N LEU A 20 0.50 -22.67 -12.77
CA LEU A 20 0.31 -22.12 -11.42
C LEU A 20 0.23 -20.59 -11.43
N SER A 21 0.96 -19.91 -12.32
CA SER A 21 0.98 -18.45 -12.39
C SER A 21 -0.33 -17.83 -12.87
N LEU A 22 -1.15 -18.60 -13.60
CA LEU A 22 -2.49 -18.20 -14.05
C LEU A 22 -3.49 -18.02 -12.89
N GLY A 23 -3.13 -18.48 -11.69
CA GLY A 23 -3.95 -18.34 -10.49
C GLY A 23 -5.10 -19.35 -10.41
N PRO A 24 -6.06 -19.17 -9.49
CA PRO A 24 -7.11 -20.16 -9.24
C PRO A 24 -8.13 -20.25 -10.39
N VAL A 25 -8.33 -19.17 -11.13
CA VAL A 25 -9.30 -19.09 -12.21
C VAL A 25 -8.62 -18.52 -13.45
N LEU A 26 -8.93 -19.07 -14.62
CA LEU A 26 -8.40 -18.57 -15.88
C LEU A 26 -9.09 -17.26 -16.28
N TRP A 27 -8.30 -16.20 -16.47
CA TRP A 27 -8.75 -14.93 -17.00
C TRP A 27 -8.37 -14.79 -18.47
N ILE A 28 -9.34 -14.54 -19.35
CA ILE A 28 -9.10 -14.23 -20.76
C ILE A 28 -9.78 -12.89 -21.07
N GLY A 29 -9.00 -11.89 -21.49
CA GLY A 29 -9.53 -10.55 -21.80
C GLY A 29 -10.22 -9.87 -20.61
N GLY A 30 -9.75 -10.10 -19.39
CA GLY A 30 -10.33 -9.54 -18.16
C GLY A 30 -11.64 -10.21 -17.71
N ARG A 31 -12.04 -11.32 -18.33
CA ARG A 31 -13.23 -12.10 -17.94
C ARG A 31 -12.84 -13.49 -17.46
N ALA A 32 -13.43 -13.91 -16.35
CA ALA A 32 -13.27 -15.24 -15.75
C ALA A 32 -14.48 -16.15 -16.00
N ASN A 33 -15.63 -15.57 -16.37
CA ASN A 33 -16.86 -16.27 -16.68
C ASN A 33 -17.03 -16.36 -18.19
N PHE A 34 -17.17 -17.58 -18.71
CA PHE A 34 -17.42 -17.84 -20.12
C PHE A 34 -18.82 -18.42 -20.29
N THR A 35 -19.63 -17.83 -21.17
CA THR A 35 -20.97 -18.34 -21.45
C THR A 35 -20.89 -19.39 -22.56
N PHE A 36 -21.16 -20.64 -22.23
CA PHE A 36 -21.33 -21.72 -23.21
C PHE A 36 -22.76 -22.25 -23.10
N LYS A 37 -23.55 -22.16 -24.19
CA LYS A 37 -24.94 -22.64 -24.27
C LYS A 37 -25.81 -22.17 -23.09
N ASN A 38 -25.80 -20.88 -22.77
CA ASN A 38 -26.53 -20.25 -21.65
C ASN A 38 -26.13 -20.71 -20.24
N LEU A 39 -25.03 -21.47 -20.08
CA LEU A 39 -24.40 -21.73 -18.79
C LEU A 39 -23.18 -20.83 -18.61
N SER A 40 -23.07 -20.17 -17.46
CA SER A 40 -21.86 -19.47 -17.06
C SER A 40 -20.87 -20.49 -16.49
N VAL A 41 -19.74 -20.68 -17.17
CA VAL A 41 -18.71 -21.66 -16.80
C VAL A 41 -17.44 -20.92 -16.40
N VAL A 42 -16.91 -21.30 -15.25
CA VAL A 42 -15.60 -20.85 -14.74
C VAL A 42 -14.63 -22.00 -14.91
N PHE A 43 -13.46 -21.75 -15.48
CA PHE A 43 -12.42 -22.78 -15.63
C PHE A 43 -11.51 -22.78 -14.38
N PRO A 44 -11.63 -23.77 -13.48
CA PRO A 44 -10.75 -23.90 -12.34
C PRO A 44 -9.34 -24.30 -12.81
N MET A 45 -8.34 -23.60 -12.29
CA MET A 45 -6.94 -23.85 -12.61
C MET A 45 -6.25 -24.65 -11.49
N PRO A 46 -5.12 -25.32 -11.77
CA PRO A 46 -4.44 -26.20 -10.80
C PRO A 46 -4.05 -25.50 -9.49
N PHE A 47 -3.86 -24.18 -9.52
CA PHE A 47 -3.56 -23.39 -8.33
C PHE A 47 -4.64 -23.47 -7.24
N ILE A 48 -5.90 -23.76 -7.58
CA ILE A 48 -6.97 -23.98 -6.57
C ILE A 48 -6.56 -25.07 -5.58
N LEU A 49 -5.86 -26.12 -6.03
CA LEU A 49 -5.43 -27.18 -5.12
C LEU A 49 -4.36 -26.68 -4.13
N ALA A 50 -3.52 -25.73 -4.54
CA ALA A 50 -2.48 -25.16 -3.69
C ALA A 50 -3.05 -24.30 -2.55
N SER A 51 -4.24 -23.70 -2.72
CA SER A 51 -4.87 -22.88 -1.66
C SER A 51 -5.41 -23.72 -0.49
N TYR A 52 -5.69 -25.00 -0.71
CA TYR A 52 -6.13 -25.94 0.34
C TYR A 52 -4.98 -26.56 1.14
N ILE A 53 -3.73 -26.42 0.69
CA ILE A 53 -2.58 -27.00 1.38
C ILE A 53 -2.10 -26.02 2.46
N PRO A 54 -2.07 -26.43 3.75
CA PRO A 54 -1.51 -25.60 4.81
C PRO A 54 -0.05 -25.24 4.50
N PHE A 55 0.42 -24.09 4.96
CA PHE A 55 1.72 -23.47 4.62
C PHE A 55 1.86 -22.91 3.20
N ILE A 56 1.27 -23.54 2.17
CA ILE A 56 1.31 -23.04 0.78
C ILE A 56 0.27 -21.94 0.55
N ASN A 57 -0.87 -21.96 1.26
CA ASN A 57 -1.90 -20.91 1.26
C ASN A 57 -1.32 -19.49 1.52
N SER A 58 -0.21 -19.38 2.27
CA SER A 58 0.46 -18.10 2.51
C SER A 58 1.03 -17.45 1.23
N VAL A 59 1.29 -18.24 0.17
CA VAL A 59 1.68 -17.73 -1.15
C VAL A 59 0.42 -17.32 -1.92
N ARG A 60 -0.26 -16.28 -1.41
CA ARG A 60 -1.51 -15.75 -2.00
C ARG A 60 -1.29 -15.03 -3.33
N SER A 61 -0.06 -14.62 -3.61
CA SER A 61 0.30 -13.89 -4.82
C SER A 61 0.71 -14.86 -5.93
N THR A 62 -0.28 -15.26 -6.73
CA THR A 62 -0.10 -16.12 -7.91
C THR A 62 0.93 -15.59 -8.93
N PRO A 63 1.17 -14.28 -9.08
CA PRO A 63 2.24 -13.79 -9.95
C PRO A 63 3.65 -14.23 -9.52
N ARG A 64 3.88 -14.60 -8.26
CA ARG A 64 5.21 -15.03 -7.80
C ARG A 64 5.71 -16.30 -8.50
N TYR A 65 4.81 -17.16 -8.96
CA TYR A 65 5.17 -18.36 -9.73
C TYR A 65 5.73 -18.00 -11.12
N ALA A 66 5.41 -16.82 -11.65
CA ALA A 66 5.95 -16.35 -12.93
C ALA A 66 7.48 -16.17 -12.89
N ILE A 67 8.07 -15.93 -11.70
CA ILE A 67 9.54 -15.86 -11.53
C ILE A 67 10.19 -17.17 -11.98
N MET A 68 9.61 -18.31 -11.59
CA MET A 68 10.10 -19.63 -11.97
C MET A 68 9.91 -19.92 -13.46
N VAL A 69 8.84 -19.37 -14.07
CA VAL A 69 8.61 -19.45 -15.52
C VAL A 69 9.72 -18.72 -16.27
N VAL A 70 9.98 -17.45 -15.91
CA VAL A 70 11.03 -16.64 -16.53
C VAL A 70 12.40 -17.28 -16.34
N PHE A 71 12.68 -17.81 -15.16
CA PHE A 71 13.93 -18.52 -14.88
C PHE A 71 14.11 -19.77 -15.77
N ALA A 72 13.09 -20.61 -15.88
CA ALA A 72 13.14 -21.79 -16.73
C ALA A 72 13.26 -21.43 -18.22
N LEU A 73 12.56 -20.37 -18.67
CA LEU A 73 12.68 -19.84 -20.03
C LEU A 73 14.08 -19.28 -20.31
N ALA A 74 14.73 -18.63 -19.34
CA ALA A 74 16.09 -18.13 -19.49
C ALA A 74 17.09 -19.28 -19.75
N ILE A 75 16.96 -20.38 -19.01
CA ILE A 75 17.77 -21.59 -19.22
C ILE A 75 17.48 -22.21 -20.59
N LEU A 76 16.20 -22.37 -20.96
CA LEU A 76 15.81 -22.88 -22.28
C LEU A 76 16.32 -22.00 -23.42
N SER A 77 16.34 -20.69 -23.23
CA SER A 77 16.87 -19.71 -24.19
C SER A 77 18.37 -19.91 -24.37
N ALA A 78 19.12 -20.17 -23.28
CA ALA A 78 20.55 -20.50 -23.36
C ALA A 78 20.81 -21.78 -24.18
N TYR A 79 20.02 -22.84 -23.96
CA TYR A 79 20.09 -24.06 -24.80
C TYR A 79 19.73 -23.77 -26.27
N GLY A 80 18.73 -22.92 -26.52
CA GLY A 80 18.33 -22.49 -27.85
C GLY A 80 19.47 -21.76 -28.58
N ILE A 81 20.10 -20.80 -27.91
CA ILE A 81 21.26 -20.06 -28.41
C ILE A 81 22.44 -21.01 -28.68
N HIS A 82 22.73 -21.93 -27.75
CA HIS A 82 23.77 -22.93 -27.92
C HIS A 82 23.53 -23.78 -29.17
N TYR A 83 22.30 -24.26 -29.37
CA TYR A 83 21.94 -25.04 -30.54
C TYR A 83 22.04 -24.26 -31.84
N ILE A 84 21.56 -23.01 -31.89
CA ILE A 84 21.71 -22.15 -33.09
C ILE A 84 23.20 -21.95 -33.40
N ARG A 85 24.02 -21.73 -32.37
CA ARG A 85 25.48 -21.60 -32.51
C ARG A 85 26.12 -22.86 -33.08
N THR A 86 25.83 -24.02 -32.52
CA THR A 86 26.53 -25.28 -32.87
C THR A 86 25.97 -26.01 -34.09
N ALA A 87 24.67 -25.87 -34.37
CA ALA A 87 24.01 -26.58 -35.47
C ALA A 87 23.88 -25.74 -36.74
N TYR A 88 23.78 -24.41 -36.64
CA TYR A 88 23.52 -23.53 -37.78
C TYR A 88 24.69 -22.57 -38.07
N LEU A 89 25.15 -21.84 -37.06
CA LEU A 89 26.13 -20.77 -37.24
C LEU A 89 27.56 -21.29 -37.39
N SER A 90 27.96 -22.35 -36.70
CA SER A 90 29.29 -22.97 -36.79
C SER A 90 29.63 -23.47 -38.20
N VAL A 91 28.62 -23.89 -38.97
CA VAL A 91 28.76 -24.47 -40.30
C VAL A 91 28.69 -23.41 -41.42
N ARG A 92 27.96 -22.30 -41.20
CA ARG A 92 27.64 -21.32 -42.26
C ARG A 92 28.12 -19.88 -42.02
N ALA A 93 28.50 -19.53 -40.78
CA ALA A 93 28.79 -18.14 -40.42
C ALA A 93 30.22 -17.99 -39.87
N SER A 94 30.89 -16.91 -40.27
CA SER A 94 32.19 -16.55 -39.70
C SER A 94 32.07 -16.19 -38.22
N ASN A 95 33.14 -16.37 -37.44
CA ASN A 95 33.16 -16.06 -36.00
C ASN A 95 32.73 -14.61 -35.69
N LYS A 96 33.04 -13.65 -36.59
CA LYS A 96 32.64 -12.25 -36.45
C LYS A 96 31.12 -12.06 -36.52
N LEU A 97 30.45 -12.77 -37.45
CA LEU A 97 28.99 -12.72 -37.59
C LEU A 97 28.29 -13.37 -36.39
N GLN A 98 28.84 -14.46 -35.85
CA GLN A 98 28.32 -15.09 -34.64
C GLN A 98 28.36 -14.15 -33.43
N ILE A 99 29.50 -13.48 -33.22
CA ILE A 99 29.66 -12.49 -32.15
C ILE A 99 28.67 -11.34 -32.35
N ALA A 100 28.52 -10.82 -33.57
CA ALA A 100 27.57 -9.75 -33.86
C ALA A 100 26.12 -10.15 -33.52
N ILE A 101 25.67 -11.35 -33.93
CA ILE A 101 24.31 -11.83 -33.64
C ILE A 101 24.10 -12.00 -32.13
N LEU A 102 25.05 -12.61 -31.42
CA LEU A 102 24.95 -12.80 -29.97
C LEU A 102 24.96 -11.47 -29.21
N SER A 103 25.76 -10.51 -29.66
CA SER A 103 25.77 -9.15 -29.11
C SER A 103 24.45 -8.44 -29.34
N VAL A 104 23.85 -8.54 -30.53
CA VAL A 104 22.53 -7.95 -30.82
C VAL A 104 21.44 -8.57 -29.96
N LEU A 105 21.41 -9.90 -29.81
CA LEU A 105 20.45 -10.58 -28.94
C LEU A 105 20.62 -10.16 -27.48
N SER A 106 21.86 -10.08 -27.00
CA SER A 106 22.18 -9.66 -25.63
C SER A 106 21.79 -8.19 -25.40
N LEU A 107 22.07 -7.31 -26.38
CA LEU A 107 21.66 -5.91 -26.35
C LEU A 107 20.15 -5.77 -26.39
N TRP A 108 19.43 -6.59 -27.15
CA TRP A 108 17.98 -6.55 -27.20
C TRP A 108 17.35 -7.02 -25.88
N MET A 109 17.83 -8.13 -25.32
CA MET A 109 17.39 -8.61 -24.00
C MET A 109 17.72 -7.59 -22.90
N GLY A 110 18.92 -7.00 -22.96
CA GLY A 110 19.33 -5.90 -22.10
C GLY A 110 18.41 -4.69 -22.27
N ALA A 111 18.11 -4.28 -23.49
CA ALA A 111 17.23 -3.15 -23.77
C ALA A 111 15.79 -3.38 -23.28
N GLU A 112 15.27 -4.61 -23.34
CA GLU A 112 13.97 -4.98 -22.74
C GLU A 112 14.01 -4.94 -21.21
N TYR A 113 15.08 -5.46 -20.59
CA TYR A 113 15.23 -5.48 -19.14
C TYR A 113 15.50 -4.09 -18.56
N PHE A 114 16.35 -3.31 -19.24
CA PHE A 114 16.67 -1.92 -18.96
C PHE A 114 15.74 -0.95 -19.66
N ARG A 115 14.60 -1.40 -20.22
CA ARG A 115 13.55 -0.46 -20.61
C ARG A 115 13.35 0.42 -19.38
N PRO A 116 13.51 1.75 -19.49
CA PRO A 116 13.21 2.62 -18.38
C PRO A 116 11.81 2.23 -17.99
N ILE A 117 11.71 1.64 -16.80
CA ILE A 117 10.46 1.22 -16.20
C ILE A 117 9.55 2.43 -16.43
N PRO A 118 8.54 2.36 -17.34
CA PRO A 118 7.69 3.51 -17.59
C PRO A 118 7.19 3.90 -16.21
N PRO A 119 7.38 5.16 -15.75
CA PRO A 119 7.34 5.53 -14.34
C PRO A 119 6.16 4.81 -13.70
N LEU A 120 6.48 3.71 -12.99
CA LEU A 120 5.51 2.64 -12.74
C LEU A 120 4.39 3.24 -11.92
N TYR A 121 3.27 3.54 -12.56
CA TYR A 121 2.02 3.87 -11.89
C TYR A 121 2.12 4.96 -10.81
N THR A 122 3.19 5.76 -10.76
CA THR A 122 3.30 6.81 -9.75
C THR A 122 2.57 8.03 -10.25
N ARG A 123 2.86 8.54 -11.45
CA ARG A 123 2.23 9.79 -11.89
C ARG A 123 0.72 9.69 -12.14
N ASP A 124 0.26 8.60 -12.75
CA ASP A 124 -1.17 8.43 -13.11
C ASP A 124 -2.04 7.89 -11.96
N VAL A 125 -1.44 7.29 -10.93
CA VAL A 125 -2.19 6.76 -9.76
C VAL A 125 -2.00 7.65 -8.53
N VAL A 126 -0.79 8.19 -8.30
CA VAL A 126 -0.45 9.11 -7.18
C VAL A 126 -0.86 10.54 -7.45
N GLY A 127 -1.06 10.93 -8.71
CA GLY A 127 -1.14 12.35 -9.06
C GLY A 127 0.24 13.02 -8.89
N GLU A 128 0.31 14.32 -9.20
CA GLU A 128 1.44 15.11 -8.74
C GLU A 128 1.39 15.20 -7.22
N ILE A 129 2.55 15.10 -6.56
CA ILE A 129 2.59 15.25 -5.10
C ILE A 129 2.02 16.63 -4.77
N SER A 130 0.95 16.65 -3.99
CA SER A 130 0.31 17.89 -3.60
C SER A 130 1.32 18.87 -2.98
N GLU A 131 1.23 20.14 -3.38
CA GLU A 131 2.09 21.22 -2.88
C GLU A 131 2.02 21.35 -1.35
N PHE A 132 0.94 20.87 -0.73
CA PHE A 132 0.79 20.86 0.71
C PHE A 132 1.93 20.15 1.43
N TYR A 133 2.46 19.07 0.86
CA TYR A 133 3.58 18.35 1.49
C TYR A 133 4.87 19.15 1.48
N GLN A 134 5.04 20.11 0.55
CA GLN A 134 6.17 21.05 0.58
C GLN A 134 6.02 22.04 1.74
N VAL A 135 4.81 22.51 2.02
CA VAL A 135 4.51 23.35 3.20
C VAL A 135 4.88 22.63 4.50
N ILE A 136 4.58 21.32 4.59
CA ILE A 136 4.97 20.49 5.75
C ILE A 136 6.49 20.30 5.82
N GLN A 137 7.16 20.18 4.68
CA GLN A 137 8.61 20.03 4.60
C GLN A 137 9.36 21.28 5.13
N GLU A 138 8.86 22.48 4.80
CA GLU A 138 9.45 23.75 5.24
C GLU A 138 9.33 23.98 6.75
N ASP A 139 8.36 23.34 7.39
CA ASP A 139 8.18 23.43 8.83
C ASP A 139 9.31 22.72 9.58
N LYS A 140 10.10 23.47 10.35
CA LYS A 140 11.24 22.94 11.14
C LYS A 140 10.82 22.33 12.47
N SER A 141 9.56 22.41 12.87
CA SER A 141 9.10 21.85 14.13
C SER A 141 9.12 20.32 14.14
N ASP A 142 9.39 19.75 15.32
CA ASP A 142 9.29 18.31 15.58
C ASP A 142 7.81 17.95 15.75
N CYS A 143 7.17 17.57 14.65
CA CYS A 143 5.74 17.30 14.57
C CYS A 143 5.44 16.09 13.70
N THR A 144 4.23 15.56 13.88
CA THR A 144 3.71 14.40 13.17
C THR A 144 2.54 14.82 12.28
N VAL A 145 2.46 14.20 11.10
CA VAL A 145 1.36 14.35 10.16
C VAL A 145 0.36 13.21 10.38
N LEU A 146 -0.91 13.55 10.61
CA LEU A 146 -2.00 12.59 10.72
C LEU A 146 -2.71 12.48 9.37
N GLU A 147 -2.69 11.29 8.80
CA GLU A 147 -3.24 11.01 7.48
C GLU A 147 -4.64 10.42 7.64
N VAL A 148 -5.63 10.91 6.90
CA VAL A 148 -7.05 10.53 7.04
C VAL A 148 -7.56 9.99 5.71
N PRO A 149 -8.09 8.75 5.67
CA PRO A 149 -8.29 7.85 6.79
C PRO A 149 -6.97 7.29 7.37
N VAL A 150 -6.90 7.13 8.70
CA VAL A 150 -5.64 6.71 9.38
C VAL A 150 -5.19 5.32 8.96
N TYR A 151 -6.15 4.45 8.67
CA TYR A 151 -5.91 3.12 8.14
C TYR A 151 -5.88 3.13 6.59
N ARG A 152 -5.16 2.16 5.99
CA ARG A 152 -5.15 1.82 4.55
C ARG A 152 -4.46 2.77 3.57
N LEU A 153 -3.79 3.79 4.06
CA LEU A 153 -2.95 4.59 3.18
C LEU A 153 -1.64 3.84 2.92
N ASN A 154 -1.49 3.28 1.72
CA ASN A 154 -0.29 2.55 1.34
C ASN A 154 0.76 3.54 0.81
N TRP A 155 1.01 3.47 -0.50
CA TRP A 155 1.93 4.35 -1.17
C TRP A 155 1.49 5.84 -1.12
N ARG A 156 0.19 6.14 -0.94
CA ARG A 156 -0.35 7.52 -0.87
C ARG A 156 0.20 8.35 0.28
N THR A 157 0.69 7.71 1.33
CA THR A 157 1.31 8.37 2.49
C THR A 157 2.80 8.09 2.54
N THR A 158 3.24 6.88 2.16
CA THR A 158 4.67 6.54 2.20
C THR A 158 5.48 7.36 1.17
N TYR A 159 4.90 7.68 0.01
CA TYR A 159 5.61 8.49 -1.00
C TYR A 159 5.74 9.97 -0.59
N PRO A 160 4.67 10.67 -0.16
CA PRO A 160 4.82 12.01 0.39
C PRO A 160 5.67 12.09 1.66
N GLN A 161 5.71 11.03 2.47
CA GLN A 161 6.60 10.96 3.64
C GLN A 161 8.07 11.11 3.27
N MET A 162 8.48 10.63 2.09
CA MET A 162 9.85 10.82 1.59
C MET A 162 10.14 12.27 1.18
N VAL A 163 9.13 13.13 1.03
CA VAL A 163 9.27 14.56 0.72
C VAL A 163 9.35 15.38 1.99
N HIS A 164 8.36 15.25 2.87
CA HIS A 164 8.29 16.10 4.07
C HIS A 164 9.13 15.58 5.24
N HIS A 165 9.58 14.33 5.21
CA HIS A 165 10.48 13.70 6.21
C HIS A 165 9.98 13.78 7.66
N LYS A 166 8.67 13.90 7.87
CA LYS A 166 8.07 13.91 9.21
C LYS A 166 7.55 12.51 9.58
N PRO A 167 7.49 12.17 10.87
CA PRO A 167 6.67 11.06 11.33
C PRO A 167 5.24 11.19 10.80
N ILE A 168 4.66 10.07 10.39
CA ILE A 168 3.26 9.97 10.01
C ILE A 168 2.53 9.09 11.01
N LEU A 169 1.34 9.51 11.43
CA LEU A 169 0.40 8.66 12.14
C LEU A 169 -0.62 8.17 11.13
N GLY A 170 -0.46 6.91 10.73
CA GLY A 170 -1.17 6.27 9.64
C GLY A 170 -0.20 5.52 8.74
N GLY A 171 -0.63 5.23 7.51
CA GLY A 171 0.21 4.60 6.51
C GLY A 171 0.18 3.07 6.50
N HIS A 172 1.09 2.44 5.74
CA HIS A 172 1.17 0.99 5.59
C HIS A 172 2.49 0.45 6.12
N GLY A 173 2.40 -0.36 7.18
CA GLY A 173 3.51 -1.22 7.61
C GLY A 173 3.38 -2.60 6.97
N GLU A 174 4.47 -3.09 6.36
CA GLU A 174 4.47 -4.38 5.65
C GLU A 174 4.18 -5.59 6.55
N ARG A 175 4.43 -5.48 7.87
CA ARG A 175 4.31 -6.57 8.84
C ARG A 175 3.84 -6.09 10.21
N ILE A 176 2.67 -5.46 10.27
CA ILE A 176 2.03 -5.18 11.54
C ILE A 176 1.30 -6.47 11.98
N PRO A 177 1.60 -7.05 13.16
CA PRO A 177 0.85 -8.20 13.65
C PRO A 177 -0.64 -7.87 13.70
N ALA A 178 -1.51 -8.78 13.25
CA ALA A 178 -2.94 -8.52 13.12
C ALA A 178 -3.58 -7.92 14.38
N LYS A 179 -3.15 -8.37 15.57
CA LYS A 179 -3.59 -7.83 16.86
C LYS A 179 -3.33 -6.33 17.04
N TYR A 180 -2.22 -5.81 16.52
CA TYR A 180 -1.87 -4.39 16.64
C TYR A 180 -2.35 -3.56 15.45
N GLN A 181 -2.73 -4.21 14.35
CA GLN A 181 -3.21 -3.54 13.16
C GLN A 181 -4.65 -3.03 13.31
N TRP A 182 -5.49 -3.74 14.08
CA TRP A 182 -6.92 -3.42 14.26
C TRP A 182 -7.21 -2.92 15.67
N ASP A 183 -6.93 -3.73 16.69
CA ASP A 183 -7.33 -3.43 18.08
C ASP A 183 -6.72 -2.15 18.64
N TYR A 184 -5.58 -1.68 18.10
CA TYR A 184 -4.90 -0.48 18.59
C TYR A 184 -5.67 0.80 18.24
N PHE A 185 -6.14 0.91 16.99
CA PHE A 185 -6.79 2.11 16.48
C PHE A 185 -8.26 2.18 16.90
N ASP A 186 -8.96 1.04 16.93
CA ASP A 186 -10.37 0.95 17.34
C ASP A 186 -10.60 1.36 18.81
N ARG A 187 -9.58 1.22 19.66
CA ARG A 187 -9.65 1.57 21.10
C ARG A 187 -9.43 3.05 21.38
N ILE A 188 -8.94 3.81 20.39
CA ILE A 188 -8.68 5.24 20.53
C ILE A 188 -9.83 6.01 19.85
N PRO A 189 -10.76 6.60 20.61
CA PRO A 189 -12.01 7.12 20.04
C PRO A 189 -11.85 8.14 18.90
N ILE A 190 -10.82 9.00 18.97
CA ILE A 190 -10.55 9.99 17.92
C ILE A 190 -9.91 9.39 16.68
N ILE A 191 -9.07 8.38 16.87
CA ILE A 191 -8.40 7.71 15.75
C ILE A 191 -9.38 6.77 15.06
N ASP A 192 -10.27 6.12 15.79
CA ASP A 192 -11.39 5.35 15.24
C ASP A 192 -12.31 6.24 14.38
N ALA A 193 -12.71 7.41 14.91
CA ALA A 193 -13.51 8.41 14.19
C ALA A 193 -12.86 8.88 12.87
N LEU A 194 -11.54 9.08 12.88
CA LEU A 194 -10.78 9.49 11.69
C LEU A 194 -10.38 8.30 10.80
N SER A 195 -10.42 7.07 11.30
CA SER A 195 -10.20 5.86 10.51
C SER A 195 -11.44 5.54 9.70
N PHE A 196 -12.63 5.58 10.31
CA PHE A 196 -13.90 5.23 9.67
C PHE A 196 -14.88 6.42 9.66
N PRO A 197 -14.55 7.53 9.01
CA PRO A 197 -15.39 8.73 9.02
C PRO A 197 -16.80 8.43 8.50
N GLY A 198 -16.96 7.55 7.51
CA GLY A 198 -18.25 7.19 6.92
C GLY A 198 -19.19 6.39 7.84
N ALA A 199 -18.65 5.71 8.86
CA ALA A 199 -19.47 4.96 9.81
C ALA A 199 -19.96 5.85 10.97
N LEU A 200 -19.15 6.82 11.38
CA LEU A 200 -19.35 7.59 12.60
C LEU A 200 -19.87 9.01 12.37
N ILE A 201 -19.57 9.63 11.22
CA ILE A 201 -19.87 11.05 10.97
C ILE A 201 -21.24 11.28 10.30
N PRO A 202 -21.74 10.43 9.38
CA PRO A 202 -23.05 10.63 8.77
C PRO A 202 -24.24 10.40 9.72
N ASN A 203 -24.10 9.53 10.73
CA ASN A 203 -25.20 9.04 11.57
C ASN A 203 -25.20 9.56 13.01
N THR A 204 -24.25 10.44 13.39
CA THR A 204 -24.07 10.83 14.80
C THR A 204 -24.18 12.34 14.96
N ASP A 205 -24.91 12.78 15.99
CA ASP A 205 -24.94 14.17 16.42
C ASP A 205 -23.54 14.60 16.88
N ILE A 206 -22.99 15.63 16.22
CA ILE A 206 -21.65 16.17 16.44
C ILE A 206 -21.45 16.59 17.91
N GLU A 207 -22.50 17.09 18.58
CA GLU A 207 -22.40 17.48 20.00
C GLU A 207 -22.22 16.27 20.93
N SER A 208 -22.90 15.16 20.63
CA SER A 208 -22.77 13.91 21.40
C SER A 208 -21.35 13.31 21.28
N VAL A 209 -20.71 13.50 20.13
CA VAL A 209 -19.35 13.03 19.85
C VAL A 209 -18.32 13.93 20.55
N ARG A 210 -18.51 15.26 20.52
CA ARG A 210 -17.62 16.23 21.18
C ARG A 210 -17.39 15.92 22.66
N ASN A 211 -18.45 15.60 23.39
CA ASN A 211 -18.39 15.32 24.82
C ASN A 211 -17.68 13.99 25.16
N ARG A 212 -17.71 13.01 24.24
CA ARG A 212 -17.03 11.72 24.43
C ARG A 212 -15.55 11.75 24.02
N LEU A 213 -15.18 12.62 23.08
CA LEU A 213 -13.84 12.66 22.51
C LEU A 213 -12.90 13.65 23.21
N SER A 214 -13.38 14.83 23.60
CA SER A 214 -12.54 16.02 23.90
C SER A 214 -11.29 15.79 24.78
N PRO A 215 -11.37 15.30 26.03
CA PRO A 215 -10.21 15.32 26.92
C PRO A 215 -9.12 14.30 26.53
N THR A 216 -9.55 13.10 26.15
CA THR A 216 -8.63 12.00 25.77
C THR A 216 -8.01 12.26 24.40
N SER A 217 -8.75 12.89 23.49
CA SER A 217 -8.26 13.19 22.14
C SER A 217 -7.13 14.20 22.14
N ASP A 218 -7.28 15.27 22.91
CA ASP A 218 -6.25 16.32 23.01
C ASP A 218 -4.95 15.77 23.58
N LEU A 219 -5.06 14.88 24.58
CA LEU A 219 -3.92 14.24 25.19
C LEU A 219 -3.20 13.32 24.19
N ILE A 220 -3.94 12.56 23.38
CA ILE A 220 -3.38 11.67 22.35
C ILE A 220 -2.74 12.46 21.22
N MET A 221 -3.36 13.54 20.76
CA MET A 221 -2.77 14.43 19.77
C MET A 221 -1.47 15.06 20.29
N SER A 222 -1.43 15.40 21.58
CA SER A 222 -0.22 15.93 22.23
C SER A 222 0.88 14.87 22.33
N PHE A 223 0.52 13.64 22.72
CA PHE A 223 1.44 12.50 22.78
C PHE A 223 2.15 12.25 21.45
N PHE A 224 1.39 12.23 20.36
CA PHE A 224 1.93 12.01 19.02
C PHE A 224 2.50 13.27 18.37
N LYS A 225 2.43 14.44 19.04
CA LYS A 225 2.85 15.74 18.49
C LYS A 225 2.17 16.04 17.14
N ILE A 226 0.88 15.73 17.02
CA ILE A 226 0.12 15.97 15.79
C ILE A 226 0.05 17.48 15.55
N LYS A 227 0.47 17.91 14.36
CA LYS A 227 0.39 19.32 13.93
C LYS A 227 -0.36 19.48 12.62
N TYR A 228 -0.19 18.54 11.70
CA TYR A 228 -0.84 18.55 10.40
C TYR A 228 -1.83 17.40 10.29
N LEU A 229 -2.97 17.67 9.66
CA LEU A 229 -3.90 16.63 9.25
C LEU A 229 -4.08 16.72 7.74
N VAL A 230 -4.03 15.58 7.06
CA VAL A 230 -4.21 15.48 5.61
C VAL A 230 -5.37 14.53 5.34
N VAL A 231 -6.42 15.02 4.69
CA VAL A 231 -7.60 14.23 4.31
C VAL A 231 -7.49 13.85 2.84
N HIS A 232 -7.43 12.56 2.55
CA HIS A 232 -7.39 11.99 1.19
C HIS A 232 -8.81 11.81 0.63
N LYS A 233 -9.34 12.84 -0.04
CA LYS A 233 -10.69 12.86 -0.61
C LYS A 233 -10.86 11.80 -1.70
N ASP A 234 -9.84 11.59 -2.50
CA ASP A 234 -9.83 10.60 -3.57
C ASP A 234 -10.01 9.15 -3.05
N VAL A 235 -9.38 8.84 -1.90
CA VAL A 235 -9.52 7.56 -1.20
C VAL A 235 -10.92 7.41 -0.61
N LEU A 236 -11.41 8.44 0.06
CA LEU A 236 -12.73 8.44 0.70
C LEU A 236 -13.88 8.36 -0.32
N ARG A 237 -13.70 8.88 -1.54
CA ARG A 237 -14.68 8.80 -2.63
C ARG A 237 -14.71 7.45 -3.33
N ARG A 238 -13.58 6.71 -3.38
CA ARG A 238 -13.41 5.53 -4.23
C ARG A 238 -13.22 4.21 -3.47
N ASP A 239 -13.44 4.14 -2.16
CA ASP A 239 -13.14 2.93 -1.36
C ASP A 239 -13.96 1.70 -1.83
N PRO A 240 -13.32 0.69 -2.47
CA PRO A 240 -14.01 -0.50 -2.97
C PRO A 240 -14.16 -1.60 -1.90
N VAL A 241 -13.47 -1.49 -0.77
CA VAL A 241 -13.34 -2.56 0.23
C VAL A 241 -14.21 -2.29 1.45
N ALA A 242 -14.53 -1.03 1.73
CA ALA A 242 -15.34 -0.67 2.88
C ALA A 242 -16.86 -0.61 2.58
N ASN A 243 -17.30 -0.67 1.32
CA ASN A 243 -18.70 -0.33 0.93
C ASN A 243 -19.14 1.08 1.40
N TYR A 244 -18.20 1.95 1.78
CA TYR A 244 -18.46 3.31 2.22
C TYR A 244 -17.88 4.27 1.19
N HIS A 245 -18.68 4.63 0.20
CA HIS A 245 -18.39 5.82 -0.60
C HIS A 245 -18.84 7.02 0.22
N LEU A 246 -17.90 7.88 0.62
CA LEU A 246 -18.28 9.15 1.24
C LEU A 246 -18.85 10.04 0.12
N GLU A 247 -20.16 10.22 0.14
CA GLU A 247 -20.83 11.25 -0.65
C GLU A 247 -20.28 12.64 -0.30
N PRO A 248 -20.41 13.64 -1.19
CA PRO A 248 -19.94 15.00 -0.94
C PRO A 248 -20.39 15.58 0.41
N GLU A 249 -21.62 15.29 0.83
CA GLU A 249 -22.14 15.70 2.14
C GLU A 249 -21.37 15.09 3.32
N GLY A 250 -20.88 13.84 3.18
CA GLY A 250 -20.05 13.18 4.17
C GLY A 250 -18.69 13.86 4.33
N LEU A 251 -18.10 14.33 3.22
CA LEU A 251 -16.84 15.08 3.25
C LEU A 251 -17.00 16.44 3.94
N GLU A 252 -18.12 17.13 3.70
CA GLU A 252 -18.44 18.38 4.40
C GLU A 252 -18.62 18.18 5.91
N LYS A 253 -19.30 17.09 6.32
CA LYS A 253 -19.41 16.75 7.74
C LYS A 253 -18.06 16.40 8.36
N LEU A 254 -17.17 15.74 7.63
CA LEU A 254 -15.79 15.47 8.06
C LEU A 254 -14.97 16.76 8.20
N ASP A 255 -15.05 17.69 7.25
CA ASP A 255 -14.42 19.02 7.38
C ASP A 255 -14.90 19.74 8.64
N ARG A 256 -16.23 19.74 8.87
CA ARG A 256 -16.82 20.34 10.07
C ARG A 256 -16.32 19.67 11.35
N PHE A 257 -16.27 18.33 11.37
CA PHE A 257 -15.75 17.57 12.50
C PHE A 257 -14.29 17.95 12.81
N ILE A 258 -13.43 18.01 11.80
CA ILE A 258 -12.02 18.38 11.96
C ILE A 258 -11.88 19.83 12.47
N ARG A 259 -12.69 20.75 11.96
CA ARG A 259 -12.60 22.16 12.34
C ARG A 259 -13.15 22.44 13.73
N GLU A 260 -14.28 21.83 14.08
CA GLU A 260 -14.99 22.15 15.32
C GLU A 260 -14.63 21.25 16.51
N ILE A 261 -14.33 19.97 16.27
CA ILE A 261 -14.03 19.01 17.35
C ILE A 261 -12.52 18.83 17.50
N VAL A 262 -11.81 18.59 16.40
CA VAL A 262 -10.34 18.48 16.45
C VAL A 262 -9.70 19.85 16.69
N GLY A 263 -10.32 20.92 16.19
CA GLY A 263 -9.80 22.28 16.33
C GLY A 263 -8.65 22.56 15.37
N ALA A 264 -8.70 21.97 14.17
CA ALA A 264 -7.74 22.22 13.12
C ALA A 264 -8.32 23.14 12.04
N ARG A 265 -7.52 24.09 11.57
CA ARG A 265 -7.90 25.02 10.50
C ARG A 265 -7.42 24.50 9.17
N ARG A 266 -8.29 24.50 8.17
CA ARG A 266 -7.93 24.17 6.79
C ARG A 266 -7.03 25.28 6.24
N ILE A 267 -5.88 24.88 5.70
CA ILE A 267 -4.88 25.78 5.10
C ILE A 267 -4.57 25.43 3.65
N TYR A 268 -5.06 24.30 3.16
CA TYR A 268 -4.87 23.85 1.80
C TYR A 268 -6.02 22.98 1.32
N GLU A 269 -6.33 23.04 0.03
CA GLU A 269 -7.32 22.18 -0.61
C GLU A 269 -7.01 22.07 -2.12
N ASP A 270 -6.95 20.83 -2.62
CA ASP A 270 -6.88 20.53 -4.06
C ASP A 270 -7.96 19.49 -4.44
N GLU A 271 -7.87 18.85 -5.61
CA GLU A 271 -8.85 17.84 -6.05
C GLU A 271 -8.84 16.58 -5.17
N ASP A 272 -7.66 16.16 -4.73
CA ASP A 272 -7.37 14.86 -4.11
C ASP A 272 -7.30 14.94 -2.59
N ILE A 273 -6.81 16.04 -2.03
CA ILE A 273 -6.56 16.21 -0.60
C ILE A 273 -7.11 17.51 0.00
N SER A 274 -7.23 17.52 1.33
CA SER A 274 -7.46 18.72 2.12
C SER A 274 -6.49 18.76 3.30
N GLY A 275 -5.73 19.84 3.39
CA GLY A 275 -4.67 20.04 4.37
C GLY A 275 -5.10 20.95 5.50
N TYR A 276 -4.87 20.52 6.73
CA TYR A 276 -5.23 21.24 7.95
C TYR A 276 -4.02 21.39 8.86
N ILE A 277 -3.99 22.49 9.60
CA ILE A 277 -3.05 22.73 10.70
C ILE A 277 -3.82 22.77 12.02
N LEU A 278 -3.29 22.10 13.03
CA LEU A 278 -3.86 22.10 14.36
C LEU A 278 -3.58 23.44 15.04
N ASP A 279 -4.61 24.28 15.17
CA ASP A 279 -4.52 25.59 15.82
C ASP A 279 -4.84 25.50 17.33
N LYS A 280 -5.47 24.40 17.75
CA LYS A 280 -5.85 24.15 19.14
C LYS A 280 -4.60 24.02 20.02
N LYS A 281 -4.53 24.83 21.09
CA LYS A 281 -3.51 24.64 22.14
C LYS A 281 -3.77 23.33 22.86
N LEU A 282 -2.93 22.34 22.59
CA LEU A 282 -2.97 21.05 23.25
C LEU A 282 -2.38 21.16 24.67
N PRO A 283 -2.87 20.36 25.63
CA PRO A 283 -2.25 20.27 26.95
C PRO A 283 -0.81 19.76 26.80
N PRO A 284 0.14 20.26 27.63
CA PRO A 284 1.51 19.75 27.58
C PRO A 284 1.50 18.26 27.94
N TRP A 285 2.11 17.44 27.08
CA TRP A 285 2.35 16.04 27.41
C TRP A 285 3.49 15.96 28.44
N ASN A 286 3.14 16.03 29.72
CA ASN A 286 4.07 15.86 30.84
C ASN A 286 4.12 14.40 31.35
N ASN A 287 3.48 13.49 30.62
CA ASN A 287 3.35 12.10 31.05
C ASN A 287 4.61 11.31 30.67
N ARG A 288 5.11 10.52 31.61
CA ARG A 288 6.20 9.58 31.35
C ARG A 288 5.63 8.21 31.04
N LEU A 289 6.07 7.64 29.94
CA LEU A 289 5.88 6.24 29.61
C LEU A 289 7.15 5.51 30.02
N GLU A 290 7.10 4.75 31.10
CA GLU A 290 8.24 3.95 31.57
C GLU A 290 7.92 2.47 31.37
N ILE A 291 8.82 1.75 30.72
CA ILE A 291 8.77 0.28 30.67
C ILE A 291 9.57 -0.19 31.87
N ASN A 292 8.89 -0.72 32.89
CA ASN A 292 9.58 -1.28 34.05
C ASN A 292 10.35 -2.55 33.64
N LYS A 293 11.31 -2.97 34.47
CA LYS A 293 12.14 -4.17 34.28
C LYS A 293 11.34 -5.48 34.10
N ASP A 294 10.05 -5.48 34.42
CA ASP A 294 9.12 -6.60 34.23
C ASP A 294 8.30 -6.50 32.92
N ASP A 295 8.75 -5.72 31.92
CA ASP A 295 8.03 -5.44 30.66
C ASP A 295 6.62 -4.83 30.83
N LYS A 296 6.35 -4.24 32.00
CA LYS A 296 5.09 -3.53 32.27
C LYS A 296 5.23 -2.06 31.88
N VAL A 297 4.33 -1.62 31.00
CA VAL A 297 4.19 -0.20 30.64
C VAL A 297 3.48 0.53 31.78
N VAL A 298 4.21 1.40 32.48
CA VAL A 298 3.68 2.30 33.49
C VAL A 298 3.48 3.66 32.84
N LEU A 299 2.22 4.06 32.66
CA LEU A 299 1.85 5.39 32.22
C LEU A 299 1.65 6.29 33.45
N THR A 300 2.57 7.21 33.68
CA THR A 300 2.40 8.23 34.72
C THR A 300 1.70 9.43 34.11
N ILE A 301 0.41 9.59 34.42
CA ILE A 301 -0.38 10.74 33.95
C ILE A 301 -0.17 11.92 34.91
N ALA A 302 0.59 12.91 34.48
CA ALA A 302 0.68 14.20 35.15
C ALA A 302 -0.57 15.01 34.78
N TYR A 303 -1.62 14.90 35.59
CA TYR A 303 -2.76 15.81 35.46
C TYR A 303 -2.30 17.24 35.78
N PRO A 304 -2.71 18.27 35.00
CA PRO A 304 -2.59 19.64 35.47
C PRO A 304 -3.47 19.80 36.72
N GLU A 305 -2.89 20.24 37.84
CA GLU A 305 -3.66 20.55 39.04
C GLU A 305 -4.75 21.58 38.69
N PRO A 306 -6.02 21.34 39.06
CA PRO A 306 -7.08 22.30 38.81
C PRO A 306 -6.78 23.60 39.60
N GLY A 307 -6.45 24.67 38.88
CA GLY A 307 -6.25 26.01 39.47
C GLY A 307 -4.90 26.67 39.20
N LYS A 308 -3.91 25.97 38.63
CA LYS A 308 -2.68 26.62 38.18
C LYS A 308 -2.72 26.86 36.68
N LYS A 309 -2.95 28.12 36.29
CA LYS A 309 -2.69 28.58 34.91
C LYS A 309 -1.19 28.46 34.61
N PRO A 310 -0.81 28.19 33.34
CA PRO A 310 0.59 28.01 32.94
C PRO A 310 1.45 29.24 33.23
#